data_AF-A0A3D3HUK8-F1
#
_entry.id   AF-A0A3D3HUK8-F1
#
_cell.length_a   1.000
_cell.length_b   1.000
_cell.length_c   1.000
_cell.angle_alpha   90.00
_cell.angle_beta   90.00
_cell.angle_gamma   90.00
#
_symmetry.space_group_name_H-M   'P 1'
#
loop_
_entity.id
_entity.type
_entity.pdbx_description
1 polymer ?
#
loop_
_entity_poly.entity_id
_entity_poly.type
_entity_poly.pdbx_seq_one_letter_code
_entity_poly.pdbx_strand_id
1 'polypeptide(L)'
;LPGRAGVDCSSPEGQIKASRELQIMSAVIDNMGLCLFVGPLPPEMEIISQLLTSALGRPVSVDDVLKIGKGILRTELAFNRAAGFPVAADRLPEFFKVEKLSPKCLVFDVSDKDLDQVLFAL
;
A
#
# COMPACT_ATOMS: atom_id res chain seq x y z
N LEU A 1 -6.17 1.11 10.01
CA LEU A 1 -7.22 1.95 10.61
C LEU A 1 -7.64 2.98 9.58
N PRO A 2 -8.95 3.11 9.27
CA PRO A 2 -9.46 4.10 8.31
C PRO A 2 -8.95 5.52 8.60
N GLY A 3 -8.67 6.31 7.57
CA GLY A 3 -8.27 7.71 7.71
C GLY A 3 -6.79 7.98 8.01
N ARG A 4 -5.94 6.95 8.13
CA ARG A 4 -4.51 7.13 8.44
C ARG A 4 -3.70 7.96 7.44
N ALA A 5 -4.12 7.99 6.18
CA ALA A 5 -3.47 8.79 5.14
C ALA A 5 -4.00 10.25 5.05
N GLY A 6 -5.01 10.62 5.85
CA GLY A 6 -5.56 11.99 5.85
C GLY A 6 -6.25 12.41 4.56
N VAL A 7 -6.61 11.47 3.68
CA VAL A 7 -7.34 11.73 2.43
C VAL A 7 -8.85 11.71 2.66
N ASP A 8 -9.61 12.47 1.86
CA ASP A 8 -11.06 12.43 1.89
C ASP A 8 -11.56 11.08 1.36
N CYS A 9 -12.18 10.28 2.23
CA CYS A 9 -12.74 8.99 1.86
C CYS A 9 -13.97 9.07 0.93
N SER A 10 -14.47 10.27 0.66
CA SER A 10 -15.63 10.53 -0.20
C SER A 10 -15.21 10.97 -1.62
N SER A 11 -13.90 11.01 -1.90
CA SER A 11 -13.35 11.44 -3.18
C SER A 11 -12.19 10.53 -3.63
N PRO A 12 -12.00 10.36 -4.96
CA PRO A 12 -10.95 9.51 -5.51
C PRO A 12 -9.55 10.14 -5.42
N GLU A 13 -9.46 11.45 -5.21
CA GLU A 13 -8.21 12.19 -5.16
C GLU A 13 -7.30 11.70 -4.02
N GLY A 14 -6.02 11.49 -4.34
CA GLY A 14 -5.01 11.05 -3.37
C GLY A 14 -5.07 9.57 -2.95
N GLN A 15 -6.16 8.85 -3.27
CA GLN A 15 -6.33 7.45 -2.88
C GLN A 15 -5.26 6.52 -3.44
N ILE A 16 -4.79 6.77 -4.68
CA ILE A 16 -3.73 5.98 -5.33
C ILE A 16 -2.42 6.08 -4.55
N LYS A 17 -2.01 7.30 -4.22
CA LYS A 17 -0.78 7.55 -3.46
C LYS A 17 -0.89 6.96 -2.05
N ALA A 18 -2.00 7.22 -1.37
CA ALA A 18 -2.26 6.70 -0.03
C ALA A 18 -2.21 5.15 0.00
N SER A 19 -2.87 4.49 -0.94
CA SER A 19 -2.88 3.04 -1.06
C SER A 19 -1.47 2.48 -1.30
N ARG A 20 -0.71 3.07 -2.22
CA ARG A 20 0.67 2.62 -2.52
C ARG A 20 1.59 2.77 -1.30
N GLU A 21 1.59 3.93 -0.67
CA GLU A 21 2.47 4.20 0.48
C GLU A 21 2.14 3.28 1.67
N LEU A 22 0.85 3.06 1.94
CA LEU A 22 0.41 2.12 2.97
C LEU A 22 0.86 0.69 2.66
N GLN A 23 0.73 0.21 1.42
CA GLN A 23 1.19 -1.12 1.04
C GLN A 23 2.71 -1.28 1.23
N ILE A 24 3.52 -0.29 0.82
CA ILE A 24 4.98 -0.31 1.00
C ILE A 24 5.35 -0.41 2.48
N MET A 25 4.77 0.45 3.33
CA MET A 25 5.06 0.46 4.77
C MET A 25 4.53 -0.79 5.47
N SER A 26 3.39 -1.33 5.03
CA SER A 26 2.86 -2.60 5.53
C SER A 26 3.78 -3.78 5.20
N ALA A 27 4.31 -3.85 3.98
CA ALA A 27 5.27 -4.89 3.58
C ALA A 27 6.55 -4.85 4.43
N VAL A 28 7.03 -3.64 4.78
CA VAL A 28 8.15 -3.49 5.72
C VAL A 28 7.79 -4.07 7.09
N ILE A 29 6.65 -3.68 7.67
CA ILE A 29 6.23 -4.13 9.00
C ILE A 29 6.09 -5.66 9.06
N ASP A 30 5.46 -6.24 8.03
CA ASP A 30 5.27 -7.69 7.93
C ASP A 30 6.61 -8.43 7.83
N ASN A 31 7.52 -7.95 6.97
CA ASN A 31 8.86 -8.53 6.83
C ASN A 31 9.72 -8.39 8.10
N MET A 32 9.49 -7.35 8.90
CA MET A 32 10.14 -7.20 10.22
C MET A 32 9.53 -8.11 11.29
N GLY A 33 8.45 -8.83 11.00
CA GLY A 33 7.72 -9.66 11.95
C GLY A 33 6.99 -8.85 13.03
N LEU A 34 6.69 -7.57 12.75
CA LEU A 34 6.02 -6.67 13.68
C LEU A 34 4.51 -6.72 13.50
N CYS A 35 3.77 -6.56 14.59
CA CYS A 35 2.31 -6.47 14.51
C CYS A 35 1.87 -5.25 13.69
N LEU A 36 0.94 -5.40 12.75
CA LEU A 36 0.39 -4.29 11.95
C LEU A 36 -0.15 -3.12 12.80
N PHE A 37 -0.50 -3.36 14.07
CA PHE A 37 -0.97 -2.34 15.00
C PHE A 37 0.10 -1.34 15.43
N VAL A 38 1.40 -1.63 15.26
CA VAL A 38 2.45 -0.61 15.41
C VAL A 38 2.21 0.56 14.46
N GLY A 39 1.70 0.25 13.27
CA GLY A 39 1.17 1.22 12.31
C GLY A 39 2.10 1.49 11.12
N PRO A 40 1.66 1.23 9.87
CA PRO A 40 2.40 1.61 8.68
C PRO A 40 2.29 3.12 8.46
N LEU A 41 3.04 3.92 9.22
CA LEU A 41 3.16 5.37 9.03
C LEU A 41 4.65 5.78 8.98
N PRO A 42 4.96 6.99 8.48
CA PRO A 42 6.34 7.45 8.37
C PRO A 42 7.15 7.44 9.69
N PRO A 43 6.62 7.84 10.86
CA PRO A 43 7.35 7.78 12.12
C PRO A 43 7.82 6.35 12.49
N GLU A 44 7.01 5.33 12.22
CA GLU A 44 7.40 3.94 12.47
C GLU A 44 8.50 3.48 11.50
N MET A 45 8.56 3.99 10.28
CA MET A 45 9.66 3.69 9.36
C MET A 45 10.99 4.27 9.87
N GLU A 46 10.98 5.44 10.51
CA GLU A 46 12.15 6.00 11.19
C GLU A 46 12.61 5.12 12.35
N ILE A 47 11.67 4.63 13.16
CA ILE A 47 11.98 3.72 14.27
C ILE A 47 12.56 2.40 13.73
N ILE A 48 11.96 1.82 12.70
CA ILE A 48 12.46 0.59 12.06
C ILE A 48 13.88 0.81 11.49
N SER A 49 14.13 1.97 10.87
CA SER A 49 15.46 2.35 10.39
C SER A 49 16.52 2.34 11.50
N GLN A 50 16.16 2.86 12.68
CA GLN A 50 17.03 2.87 13.87
C GLN A 50 17.23 1.45 14.44
N LEU A 51 16.15 0.65 14.52
CA LEU A 51 16.23 -0.75 14.96
C LEU A 51 17.15 -1.58 14.06
N LEU A 52 16.99 -1.46 12.75
CA LEU A 52 17.85 -2.14 11.77
C LEU A 52 19.30 -1.64 11.86
N THR A 53 19.51 -0.34 12.02
CA THR A 53 20.85 0.23 12.20
C THR A 53 21.55 -0.37 13.43
N SER A 54 20.83 -0.47 14.54
CA SER A 54 21.34 -1.07 15.78
C SER A 54 21.61 -2.56 15.63
N ALA A 55 20.69 -3.31 15.01
CA ALA A 55 20.81 -4.76 14.85
C ALA A 55 21.92 -5.17 13.88
N LEU A 56 22.14 -4.40 12.81
CA LEU A 56 23.12 -4.72 11.75
C LEU A 56 24.50 -4.10 12.00
N GLY A 57 24.63 -3.18 12.97
CA GLY A 57 25.89 -2.49 13.25
C GLY A 57 26.35 -1.55 12.13
N ARG A 58 25.45 -1.15 11.23
CA ARG A 58 25.72 -0.20 10.13
C ARG A 58 24.53 0.72 9.90
N PRO A 59 24.73 1.95 9.41
CA PRO A 59 23.62 2.84 9.07
C PRO A 59 22.65 2.21 8.07
N VAL A 60 21.36 2.32 8.36
CA VAL A 60 20.23 2.04 7.48
C VAL A 60 19.36 3.28 7.48
N SER A 61 19.04 3.81 6.29
CA SER A 61 18.16 4.98 6.15
C SER A 61 16.69 4.58 5.97
N VAL A 62 15.76 5.52 6.17
CA VAL A 62 14.33 5.29 5.89
C VAL A 62 14.10 4.94 4.42
N ASP A 63 14.86 5.54 3.50
CA ASP A 63 14.76 5.20 2.08
C ASP A 63 15.19 3.75 1.80
N ASP A 64 16.22 3.25 2.51
CA ASP A 64 16.60 1.84 2.43
C ASP A 64 15.48 0.92 2.95
N VAL A 65 14.83 1.31 4.04
CA VAL A 65 13.66 0.59 4.59
C VAL A 65 12.51 0.55 3.58
N LEU A 66 12.16 1.69 2.96
CA LEU A 66 11.11 1.75 1.95
C LEU A 66 11.49 1.00 0.67
N LYS A 67 12.77 0.95 0.30
CA LYS A 67 13.28 0.12 -0.81
C LYS A 67 13.07 -1.37 -0.55
N ILE A 68 13.21 -1.84 0.69
CA ILE A 68 12.89 -3.23 1.07
C ILE A 68 11.42 -3.50 0.78
N GLY A 69 10.50 -2.67 1.28
CA GLY A 69 9.06 -2.81 1.03
C GLY A 69 8.69 -2.84 -0.46
N LYS A 70 9.25 -1.92 -1.25
CA LYS A 70 9.06 -1.90 -2.71
C LYS A 70 9.61 -3.17 -3.38
N GLY A 71 10.76 -3.66 -2.94
CA GLY A 71 11.36 -4.90 -3.45
C GLY A 71 10.49 -6.13 -3.21
N ILE A 72 9.90 -6.23 -2.01
CA ILE A 72 8.94 -7.28 -1.65
C ILE A 72 7.73 -7.24 -2.58
N LEU A 73 7.05 -6.09 -2.66
CA LEU A 73 5.85 -5.94 -3.50
C LEU A 73 6.11 -6.23 -4.98
N ARG A 74 7.28 -5.83 -5.53
CA ARG A 74 7.68 -6.17 -6.90
C ARG A 74 7.85 -7.68 -7.08
N THR A 75 8.43 -8.35 -6.09
CA THR A 75 8.65 -9.81 -6.12
C THR A 75 7.32 -10.55 -6.08
N GLU A 76 6.42 -10.16 -5.18
CA GLU A 76 5.07 -10.71 -5.06
C GLU A 76 4.24 -10.50 -6.33
N LEU A 77 4.30 -9.30 -6.92
CA LEU A 77 3.61 -9.01 -8.17
C LEU A 77 4.16 -9.86 -9.32
N ALA A 78 5.48 -9.97 -9.45
CA ALA A 78 6.11 -10.82 -10.47
C ALA A 78 5.73 -12.30 -10.30
N PHE A 79 5.69 -12.79 -9.06
CA PHE A 79 5.24 -14.14 -8.74
C PHE A 79 3.79 -14.35 -9.19
N ASN A 80 2.86 -13.43 -8.87
CA ASN A 80 1.47 -13.54 -9.28
C ASN A 80 1.29 -13.50 -10.80
N ARG A 81 2.06 -12.67 -11.51
CA ARG A 81 2.04 -12.66 -12.98
C ARG A 81 2.55 -13.97 -13.57
N ALA A 82 3.61 -14.55 -13.00
CA ALA A 82 4.11 -15.86 -13.41
C ALA A 82 3.11 -17.00 -13.12
N ALA A 83 2.31 -16.87 -12.05
CA ALA A 83 1.21 -17.78 -11.73
C ALA A 83 -0.04 -17.60 -12.62
N GLY A 84 -0.04 -16.60 -13.53
CA GLY A 84 -1.11 -16.39 -14.51
C GLY A 84 -2.22 -15.43 -14.05
N PHE A 85 -2.03 -14.66 -12.98
CA PHE A 85 -3.01 -13.64 -12.58
C PHE A 85 -3.01 -12.47 -13.58
N PRO A 86 -4.11 -12.20 -14.29
CA PRO A 86 -4.18 -11.10 -15.25
C PRO A 86 -4.39 -9.75 -14.55
N VAL A 87 -4.13 -8.64 -15.25
CA VAL A 87 -4.44 -7.28 -14.75
C VAL A 87 -5.93 -7.11 -14.44
N ALA A 88 -6.80 -7.81 -15.17
CA ALA A 88 -8.24 -7.80 -14.92
C ALA A 88 -8.64 -8.40 -13.56
N ALA A 89 -7.76 -9.17 -12.90
CA ALA A 89 -8.00 -9.67 -11.55
C ALA A 89 -7.84 -8.56 -10.48
N ASP A 90 -7.20 -7.45 -10.82
CA ASP A 90 -6.99 -6.29 -9.94
C ASP A 90 -8.20 -5.33 -9.97
N ARG A 91 -9.41 -5.86 -10.17
CA ARG A 91 -10.66 -5.10 -10.29
C ARG A 91 -11.64 -5.48 -9.21
N LEU A 92 -12.35 -4.48 -8.68
CA LEU A 92 -13.46 -4.72 -7.77
C LEU A 92 -14.67 -5.30 -8.53
N PRO A 93 -15.53 -6.08 -7.85
CA PRO A 93 -16.82 -6.50 -8.39
C PRO A 93 -17.64 -5.31 -8.92
N GLU A 94 -18.39 -5.53 -9.99
CA GLU A 94 -19.11 -4.47 -10.73
C GLU A 94 -20.09 -3.68 -9.84
N PHE A 95 -20.73 -4.34 -8.86
CA PHE A 95 -21.70 -3.69 -7.99
C PHE A 95 -21.10 -2.50 -7.22
N PHE A 96 -19.80 -2.50 -6.90
CA PHE A 96 -19.15 -1.35 -6.26
C PHE A 96 -19.18 -0.09 -7.12
N LYS A 97 -19.24 -0.22 -8.44
CA LYS A 97 -19.25 0.90 -9.40
C LYS A 97 -20.66 1.41 -9.72
N VAL A 98 -21.70 0.65 -9.38
CA VAL A 98 -23.10 0.95 -9.78
C VAL A 98 -24.06 1.11 -8.60
N GLU A 99 -23.88 0.35 -7.53
CA GLU A 99 -24.78 0.38 -6.37
C GLU A 99 -24.35 1.48 -5.39
N LYS A 100 -25.23 2.47 -5.20
CA LYS A 100 -24.98 3.59 -4.29
C LYS A 100 -25.13 3.14 -2.83
N LEU A 101 -24.09 3.34 -2.03
CA LEU A 101 -24.10 3.02 -0.60
C LEU A 101 -24.69 4.17 0.23
N SER A 102 -25.86 3.94 0.83
CA SER A 102 -26.48 4.87 1.81
C SER A 102 -25.57 5.06 3.04
N PRO A 103 -25.55 6.24 3.70
CA PRO A 103 -26.34 7.44 3.44
C PRO A 103 -25.70 8.43 2.47
N LYS A 104 -24.42 8.26 2.14
CA LYS A 104 -23.70 9.19 1.26
C LYS A 104 -24.03 9.00 -0.22
N CYS A 105 -24.64 7.87 -0.57
CA CYS A 105 -25.04 7.50 -1.93
C CYS A 105 -23.88 7.53 -2.93
N LEU A 106 -22.68 7.15 -2.47
CA LEU A 106 -21.45 7.07 -3.25
C LEU A 106 -21.27 5.68 -3.85
N VAL A 107 -20.50 5.62 -4.93
CA VAL A 107 -19.97 4.40 -5.55
C VAL A 107 -18.45 4.45 -5.52
N PHE A 108 -17.79 3.34 -5.82
CA PHE A 108 -16.36 3.32 -6.09
C PHE A 108 -16.09 3.96 -7.45
N ASP A 109 -15.53 5.16 -7.43
CA ASP A 109 -15.35 6.05 -8.58
C ASP A 109 -13.88 6.24 -9.00
N VAL A 110 -12.96 5.47 -8.43
CA VAL A 110 -11.56 5.40 -8.91
C VAL A 110 -11.54 4.66 -10.26
N SER A 111 -10.98 5.32 -11.28
CA SER A 111 -10.95 4.76 -12.63
C SER A 111 -10.00 3.56 -12.73
N ASP A 112 -10.24 2.66 -13.69
CA ASP A 112 -9.34 1.52 -13.93
C ASP A 112 -7.91 1.98 -14.28
N LYS A 113 -7.79 3.10 -14.99
CA LYS A 113 -6.50 3.74 -15.30
C LYS A 113 -5.77 4.19 -14.03
N ASP A 114 -6.49 4.69 -13.04
CA ASP A 114 -5.89 5.12 -11.76
C ASP A 114 -5.54 3.92 -10.88
N LEU A 115 -6.39 2.89 -10.87
CA LEU A 115 -6.10 1.61 -10.21
C LEU A 115 -4.81 0.97 -10.75
N ASP A 116 -4.64 0.95 -12.08
CA ASP A 116 -3.44 0.39 -12.71
C ASP A 116 -2.17 1.14 -12.31
N GLN A 117 -2.28 2.40 -11.89
CA GLN A 117 -1.15 3.16 -11.41
C GLN A 117 -0.71 2.77 -9.99
N VAL A 118 -1.55 2.14 -9.16
CA VAL A 118 -1.23 1.85 -7.74
C VAL A 118 0.11 1.12 -7.60
N LEU A 119 0.36 0.10 -8.43
CA LEU A 119 1.58 -0.71 -8.37
C LEU A 119 2.55 -0.50 -9.54
N PHE A 120 2.14 0.20 -10.60
CA PHE A 120 2.95 0.41 -11.80
C PHE A 120 4.26 1.19 -11.55
N ALA A 121 4.26 2.10 -10.57
CA ALA A 121 5.42 2.94 -10.25
C ALA A 121 6.10 2.53 -8.93
N LEU A 122 6.04 1.25 -8.56
CA LEU A 122 6.79 0.70 -7.44
C LEU A 122 8.29 0.67 -7.71
#